data_AF-X1Q575-F1
#
_entry.id   AF-X1Q575-F1
#
_cell.length_a   1.000
_cell.length_b   1.000
_cell.length_c   1.000
_cell.angle_alpha   90.00
_cell.angle_beta   90.00
_cell.angle_gamma   90.00
#
_symmetry.space_group_name_H-M   'P 1'
#
loop_
_entity.id
_entity.type
_entity.pdbx_description
1 polymer ?
#
loop_
_entity_poly.entity_id
_entity_poly.type
_entity_poly.pdbx_seq_one_letter_code
_entity_poly.pdbx_strand_id
1 'polypeptide(L)'
;MNTMNGKMKFYSLLGFFQLVLILIVFFSVDGIITMVAAQTESFDYYNSPTAAILAISAAISLSASVLGSAIALKTVGTAAISSLSEREESFFKSFLVVALCEALAVYGLIVAILLWTKIPSPPV
;
A
#
# COMPACT_ATOMS: atom_id res chain seq x y z
N MET A 1 0.16 -11.04 -38.55
CA MET A 1 -0.23 -11.06 -37.12
C MET A 1 0.65 -12.09 -36.44
N ASN A 2 1.80 -11.66 -35.90
CA ASN A 2 2.91 -12.55 -35.56
C ASN A 2 2.60 -13.35 -34.28
N THR A 3 2.35 -14.65 -34.41
CA THR A 3 2.18 -15.58 -33.29
C THR A 3 3.55 -15.91 -32.71
N MET A 4 4.02 -15.06 -31.79
CA MET A 4 5.25 -15.38 -31.04
C MET A 4 5.06 -16.70 -30.28
N ASN A 5 5.94 -17.67 -30.56
CA ASN A 5 5.97 -18.99 -29.93
C ASN A 5 6.02 -18.86 -28.40
N GLY A 6 5.36 -19.79 -27.68
CA GLY A 6 5.21 -19.73 -26.21
C GLY A 6 6.52 -19.57 -25.44
N LYS A 7 7.63 -20.08 -25.98
CA LYS A 7 8.98 -19.91 -25.42
C LYS A 7 9.44 -18.43 -25.45
N MET A 8 9.17 -17.69 -26.52
CA MET A 8 9.48 -16.25 -26.57
C MET A 8 8.60 -15.42 -25.62
N LYS A 9 7.33 -15.80 -25.44
CA LYS A 9 6.45 -15.13 -24.45
C LYS A 9 6.97 -15.31 -23.03
N PHE A 10 7.47 -16.50 -22.71
CA PHE A 10 8.08 -16.80 -21.41
C PHE A 10 9.36 -15.97 -21.16
N TYR A 11 10.27 -15.90 -22.12
CA TYR A 11 11.48 -15.06 -21.98
C TYR A 11 11.16 -13.57 -21.92
N SER A 12 10.14 -13.09 -22.66
CA SER A 12 9.70 -11.70 -22.58
C SER A 12 9.07 -11.36 -21.23
N LEU A 13 8.35 -12.31 -20.61
CA LEU A 13 7.79 -12.15 -19.27
C LEU A 13 8.89 -12.14 -18.20
N LEU A 14 9.88 -13.05 -18.33
CA LEU A 14 11.02 -13.12 -17.41
C LEU A 14 11.89 -11.86 -17.50
N GLY A 15 12.13 -11.34 -18.70
CA GLY A 15 12.84 -10.08 -18.91
C GLY A 15 12.08 -8.87 -18.34
N PHE A 16 10.76 -8.81 -18.53
CA PHE A 16 9.93 -7.75 -17.95
C PHE A 16 9.92 -7.81 -16.43
N PHE A 17 9.77 -9.00 -15.84
CA PHE A 17 9.85 -9.20 -14.39
C PHE A 17 11.21 -8.78 -13.83
N GLN A 18 12.31 -9.15 -14.49
CA GLN A 18 13.66 -8.79 -14.07
C GLN A 18 13.91 -7.27 -14.16
N LEU A 19 13.39 -6.61 -15.20
CA LEU A 19 13.48 -5.15 -15.36
C LEU A 19 12.71 -4.43 -14.26
N VAL A 20 11.48 -4.87 -13.96
CA VAL A 20 10.68 -4.32 -12.85
C VAL A 20 11.41 -4.47 -11.52
N LEU A 21 12.04 -5.63 -11.26
CA LEU A 21 12.80 -5.85 -10.03
C LEU A 21 14.02 -4.91 -9.92
N ILE A 22 14.78 -4.75 -11.01
CA ILE A 22 15.92 -3.84 -11.06
C ILE A 22 15.47 -2.40 -10.80
N LEU A 23 14.39 -1.95 -11.43
CA LEU A 23 13.86 -0.61 -11.26
C LEU A 23 13.38 -0.37 -9.83
N ILE A 24 12.74 -1.36 -9.21
CA ILE A 24 12.36 -1.32 -7.80
C ILE A 24 13.58 -1.20 -6.90
N VAL A 25 14.65 -1.96 -7.14
CA VAL A 25 15.85 -1.94 -6.30
C VAL A 25 16.60 -0.61 -6.47
N PHE A 26 16.78 -0.12 -7.69
CA PHE A 26 17.46 1.16 -7.92
C PHE A 26 16.70 2.35 -7.33
N PHE A 27 15.37 2.40 -7.46
CA PHE A 27 14.56 3.47 -6.87
C PHE A 27 14.44 3.34 -5.34
N SER A 28 14.51 2.11 -4.82
CA SER A 28 14.36 1.83 -3.39
C SER A 28 15.68 1.95 -2.62
N VAL A 29 16.85 1.71 -3.19
CA VAL A 29 18.13 1.87 -2.47
C VAL A 29 18.42 3.34 -2.14
N ASP A 30 18.44 4.24 -3.13
CA ASP A 30 18.64 5.68 -2.87
C ASP A 30 17.47 6.30 -2.08
N GLY A 31 16.25 5.80 -2.32
CA GLY A 31 15.06 6.17 -1.58
C GLY A 31 15.16 5.80 -0.09
N ILE A 32 15.40 4.53 0.23
CA ILE A 32 15.48 4.01 1.61
C ILE A 32 16.60 4.71 2.39
N ILE A 33 17.78 4.91 1.80
CA ILE A 33 18.89 5.59 2.50
C ILE A 33 18.51 7.03 2.86
N THR A 34 17.83 7.74 1.96
CA THR A 34 17.33 9.10 2.21
C THR A 34 16.20 9.11 3.25
N MET A 35 15.29 8.12 3.22
CA MET A 35 14.21 7.99 4.21
C MET A 35 14.75 7.68 5.61
N VAL A 36 15.77 6.83 5.72
CA VAL A 36 16.41 6.47 7.00
C VAL A 36 17.21 7.63 7.57
N ALA A 37 17.92 8.39 6.73
CA ALA A 37 18.59 9.62 7.16
C ALA A 37 17.59 10.68 7.66
N ALA A 38 16.46 10.87 6.96
CA ALA A 38 15.40 11.81 7.34
C ALA A 38 14.66 11.41 8.63
N GLN A 39 14.77 10.16 9.10
CA GLN A 39 14.19 9.71 10.38
C GLN A 39 14.95 10.21 11.61
N THR A 40 16.17 10.73 11.45
CA THR A 40 17.04 11.17 12.57
C THR A 40 16.90 12.68 12.84
N GLU A 41 16.24 13.42 11.96
CA GLU A 41 16.00 14.86 12.13
C GLU A 41 14.98 15.09 13.25
N SER A 42 15.35 15.91 14.24
CA SER A 42 14.41 16.40 15.23
C SER A 42 13.44 17.36 14.55
N PHE A 43 12.15 17.02 14.52
CA PHE A 43 11.15 17.82 13.83
C PHE A 43 10.91 19.14 14.57
N ASP A 44 11.55 20.20 14.11
CA ASP A 44 11.42 21.54 14.68
C ASP A 44 10.05 22.16 14.39
N TYR A 45 9.43 22.71 15.43
CA TYR A 45 8.15 23.41 15.34
C TYR A 45 8.17 24.60 14.37
N TYR A 46 9.30 25.32 14.28
CA TYR A 46 9.47 26.46 13.39
C TYR A 46 9.64 26.07 11.91
N ASN A 47 9.80 24.78 11.62
CA ASN A 47 9.96 24.28 10.26
C ASN A 47 8.58 24.02 9.61
N SER A 48 7.95 25.10 9.15
CA SER A 48 6.67 25.08 8.45
C SER A 48 6.57 24.07 7.28
N PRO A 49 7.57 23.90 6.40
CA PRO A 49 7.46 22.94 5.31
C PRO A 49 7.46 21.48 5.77
N THR A 50 8.11 21.15 6.90
CA THR A 50 8.11 19.79 7.46
C THR A 50 6.72 19.35 7.89
N ALA A 51 5.97 20.22 8.58
CA ALA A 51 4.59 19.93 8.98
C ALA A 51 3.67 19.71 7.76
N ALA A 52 3.81 20.54 6.72
CA ALA A 52 3.04 20.40 5.48
C ALA A 52 3.34 19.08 4.76
N ILE A 53 4.62 18.70 4.67
CA ILE A 53 5.04 17.44 4.06
C ILE A 53 4.50 16.24 4.85
N LEU A 54 4.59 16.24 6.18
CA LEU A 54 4.04 15.18 7.03
C LEU A 54 2.53 15.02 6.84
N ALA A 55 1.79 16.13 6.76
CA ALA A 55 0.34 16.10 6.53
C ALA A 55 -0.01 15.52 5.14
N ILE A 56 0.72 15.92 4.10
CA ILE A 56 0.53 15.38 2.75
C ILE A 56 0.89 13.89 2.70
N SER A 57 2.01 13.49 3.33
CA SER A 57 2.42 12.08 3.43
C SER A 57 1.36 11.23 4.15
N ALA A 58 0.76 11.74 5.23
CA ALA A 58 -0.33 11.07 5.94
C ALA A 58 -1.56 10.87 5.05
N ALA A 59 -1.97 11.91 4.30
CA ALA A 59 -3.10 11.83 3.38
C ALA A 59 -2.86 10.84 2.21
N ILE A 60 -1.66 10.84 1.65
CA ILE A 60 -1.28 9.91 0.56
C ILE A 60 -1.24 8.47 1.07
N SER A 61 -0.67 8.23 2.25
CA SER A 61 -0.60 6.89 2.85
C SER A 61 -1.98 6.26 3.04
N LEU A 62 -2.91 7.02 3.63
CA LEU A 62 -4.29 6.58 3.84
C LEU A 62 -5.01 6.34 2.51
N SER A 63 -5.01 7.32 1.60
CA SER A 63 -5.76 7.23 0.34
C SER A 63 -5.27 6.10 -0.57
N ALA A 64 -3.95 5.93 -0.74
CA ALA A 64 -3.39 4.86 -1.56
C ALA A 64 -3.73 3.47 -0.99
N SER A 65 -3.64 3.31 0.33
CA SER A 65 -3.97 2.05 1.01
C SER A 65 -5.47 1.72 0.90
N VAL A 66 -6.35 2.70 1.15
CA VAL A 66 -7.81 2.52 1.04
C VAL A 66 -8.22 2.20 -0.40
N LEU A 67 -7.62 2.84 -1.40
CA LEU A 67 -7.88 2.52 -2.81
C LEU A 67 -7.49 1.07 -3.15
N GLY A 68 -6.32 0.62 -2.69
CA GLY A 68 -5.89 -0.77 -2.86
C GLY A 68 -6.84 -1.78 -2.21
N SER A 69 -7.26 -1.50 -0.96
CA SER A 69 -8.24 -2.32 -0.24
C SER A 69 -9.60 -2.35 -0.94
N ALA A 70 -10.10 -1.20 -1.43
CA ALA A 70 -11.37 -1.12 -2.14
C ALA A 70 -11.39 -1.97 -3.43
N ILE A 71 -10.28 -1.99 -4.18
CA ILE A 71 -10.16 -2.83 -5.38
C ILE A 71 -10.22 -4.32 -5.02
N ALA A 72 -9.58 -4.72 -3.92
CA ALA A 72 -9.64 -6.09 -3.43
C ALA A 72 -11.05 -6.47 -2.93
N LEU A 73 -11.70 -5.56 -2.18
CA LEU A 73 -13.07 -5.76 -1.66
C LEU A 73 -14.10 -5.90 -2.77
N LYS A 74 -13.94 -5.21 -3.90
CA LYS A 74 -14.87 -5.29 -5.04
C LYS A 74 -15.06 -6.75 -5.51
N THR A 75 -14.00 -7.52 -5.60
CA THR A 75 -14.06 -8.92 -6.08
C THR A 75 -14.31 -9.89 -4.93
N VAL A 76 -13.62 -9.72 -3.81
CA VAL A 76 -13.73 -10.61 -2.64
C VAL A 76 -15.10 -10.51 -1.99
N GLY A 77 -15.67 -9.31 -1.86
CA GLY A 77 -16.98 -9.10 -1.24
C GLY A 77 -18.12 -9.73 -2.01
N THR A 78 -18.10 -9.65 -3.35
CA THR A 78 -19.11 -10.27 -4.20
C THR A 78 -19.01 -11.79 -4.17
N ALA A 79 -17.78 -12.34 -4.20
CA ALA A 79 -17.54 -13.78 -4.04
C ALA A 79 -17.97 -14.29 -2.66
N ALA A 80 -17.70 -13.53 -1.59
CA ALA A 80 -18.09 -13.87 -0.23
C ALA A 80 -19.61 -13.99 -0.08
N ILE A 81 -20.37 -13.00 -0.57
CA ILE A 81 -21.83 -13.01 -0.51
C ILE A 81 -22.41 -14.16 -1.35
N SER A 82 -21.84 -14.41 -2.54
CA SER A 82 -22.27 -15.54 -3.39
C SER A 82 -22.00 -16.90 -2.75
N SER A 83 -20.86 -17.06 -2.07
CA SER A 83 -20.57 -18.31 -1.35
C SER A 83 -21.50 -18.53 -0.17
N LEU A 84 -21.93 -17.44 0.48
CA LEU A 84 -22.83 -17.48 1.62
C LEU A 84 -24.25 -17.89 1.21
N SER A 85 -24.69 -17.52 0.01
CA SER A 85 -26.02 -17.92 -0.50
C SER A 85 -26.11 -19.41 -0.83
N GLU A 86 -24.99 -20.06 -1.13
CA GLU A 86 -24.96 -21.51 -1.42
C GLU A 86 -24.67 -22.34 -0.17
N ARG A 87 -23.74 -21.88 0.68
CA ARG A 87 -23.28 -22.61 1.86
C ARG A 87 -23.12 -21.67 3.05
N GLU A 88 -24.15 -21.62 3.88
CA GLU A 88 -24.18 -20.82 5.11
C GLU A 88 -23.05 -21.19 6.09
N GLU A 89 -22.66 -22.48 6.12
CA GLU A 89 -21.52 -22.97 6.91
C GLU A 89 -20.17 -22.36 6.50
N SER A 90 -20.07 -21.74 5.31
CA SER A 90 -18.86 -21.05 4.85
C SER A 90 -18.74 -19.62 5.39
N PHE A 91 -19.76 -19.10 6.09
CA PHE A 91 -19.83 -17.71 6.58
C PHE A 91 -18.53 -17.21 7.18
N PHE A 92 -17.98 -17.94 8.15
CA PHE A 92 -16.79 -17.47 8.86
C PHE A 92 -15.55 -17.42 7.95
N LYS A 93 -15.42 -18.38 7.00
CA LYS A 93 -14.30 -18.38 6.05
C LYS A 93 -14.40 -17.18 5.10
N SER A 94 -15.59 -16.90 4.59
CA SER A 94 -15.83 -15.77 3.69
C SER A 94 -15.70 -14.43 4.40
N PHE A 95 -16.19 -14.32 5.64
CA PHE A 95 -16.00 -13.15 6.50
C PHE A 95 -14.52 -12.89 6.80
N LEU A 96 -13.75 -13.94 7.11
CA LEU A 96 -12.32 -13.83 7.37
C LEU A 96 -11.61 -13.19 6.17
N VAL A 97 -11.82 -13.69 4.95
CA VAL A 97 -11.13 -13.18 3.75
C VAL A 97 -11.49 -11.72 3.46
N VAL A 98 -12.74 -11.30 3.71
CA VAL A 98 -13.15 -9.89 3.62
C VAL A 98 -12.45 -9.04 4.68
N ALA A 99 -12.38 -9.51 5.93
CA ALA A 99 -11.67 -8.82 7.01
C ALA A 99 -10.16 -8.66 6.73
N LEU A 100 -9.54 -9.64 6.06
CA LEU A 100 -8.14 -9.52 5.61
C LEU A 100 -7.97 -8.40 4.56
N CYS A 101 -8.95 -8.17 3.69
CA CYS A 101 -8.91 -7.02 2.78
C CYS A 101 -9.07 -5.69 3.52
N GLU A 102 -9.93 -5.64 4.54
CA GLU A 102 -10.13 -4.44 5.38
C GLU A 102 -8.86 -4.10 6.17
N ALA A 103 -8.13 -5.11 6.65
CA ALA A 103 -6.89 -4.92 7.39
C ALA A 103 -5.85 -4.11 6.60
N LEU A 104 -5.80 -4.23 5.26
CA LEU A 104 -4.93 -3.42 4.42
C LEU A 104 -5.22 -1.91 4.57
N ALA A 105 -6.50 -1.51 4.59
CA ALA A 105 -6.91 -0.12 4.78
C ALA A 105 -6.54 0.38 6.19
N VAL A 106 -6.75 -0.47 7.19
CA VAL A 106 -6.40 -0.15 8.58
C VAL A 106 -4.89 0.07 8.74
N TYR A 107 -4.04 -0.69 8.04
CA TYR A 107 -2.60 -0.43 8.07
C TYR A 107 -2.23 0.96 7.51
N GLY A 108 -2.86 1.39 6.42
CA GLY A 108 -2.68 2.76 5.91
C GLY A 108 -3.14 3.83 6.88
N LEU A 109 -4.27 3.58 7.56
CA LEU A 109 -4.77 4.46 8.62
C LEU A 109 -3.81 4.54 9.82
N ILE A 110 -3.27 3.40 10.27
CA ILE A 110 -2.29 3.36 11.37
C ILE A 110 -1.06 4.21 11.00
N VAL A 111 -0.52 4.05 9.80
CA VAL A 111 0.64 4.84 9.35
C VAL A 111 0.30 6.33 9.28
N ALA A 112 -0.88 6.69 8.76
CA ALA A 112 -1.33 8.09 8.72
C ALA A 112 -1.45 8.70 10.12
N ILE A 113 -1.96 7.95 11.10
CA ILE A 113 -2.04 8.38 12.51
C ILE A 113 -0.64 8.55 13.10
N LEU A 114 0.27 7.60 12.86
CA LEU A 114 1.65 7.71 13.34
C LEU A 114 2.33 8.98 12.80
N LEU A 115 2.14 9.30 11.52
CA LEU A 115 2.63 10.53 10.92
C LEU A 115 1.97 11.78 11.55
N TRP A 116 0.66 11.74 11.79
CA TRP A 116 -0.07 12.83 12.44
C TRP A 116 0.48 13.15 13.83
N THR A 117 0.80 12.13 14.63
CA THR A 117 1.37 12.33 15.98
C THR A 117 2.77 12.93 15.98
N LYS A 118 3.45 12.94 14.83
CA LYS A 118 4.79 13.54 14.65
C LYS A 118 4.75 14.97 14.16
N ILE A 119 3.57 15.51 13.83
CA ILE A 119 3.42 16.91 13.42
C ILE A 119 3.72 17.80 14.64
N PRO A 120 4.73 18.69 14.56
CA PRO A 120 5.07 19.58 15.68
C PRO A 120 3.91 20.51 16.05
N SER A 121 3.59 20.60 17.33
CA SER A 121 2.60 21.54 17.89
C SER A 121 3.31 22.64 18.68
N PRO A 122 2.72 23.86 18.80
CA PRO A 122 3.33 24.93 19.58
C PRO A 122 3.56 24.47 21.02
N PRO A 123 4.71 24.81 21.64
CA PRO A 123 4.86 24.66 23.08
C PRO A 123 3.87 25.60 23.77
N VAL A 124 3.06 25.04 24.68
CA VAL A 124 2.17 25.81 25.58
C VAL A 124 2.95 26.46 26.70
#